data_AF-A0A8J4ULH0-F1
#
_entry.id   AF-A0A8J4ULH0-F1
#
_cell.length_a   1.000
_cell.length_b   1.000
_cell.length_c   1.000
_cell.angle_alpha   90.00
_cell.angle_beta   90.00
_cell.angle_gamma   90.00
#
_symmetry.space_group_name_H-M   'P 1'
#
loop_
_entity.id
_entity.type
_entity.pdbx_description
1 polymer ?
#
loop_
_entity_poly.entity_id
_entity_poly.type
_entity_poly.pdbx_seq_one_letter_code
_entity_poly.pdbx_strand_id
1 'polypeptide(L)'
;MGLCCRSLKDTKILMKMGLGLVLVGHVNFLLGALVHGTVLRDVKVSMQNATIEYAISNIIALVAGLVAVVAGISAITLSKNMKKQPLKWLLLVVSIITCFLGVASAISVLVSMVTAIFNDGSSLLKQCDVNITVNTYSITNECPFDPTRVYGTTLTLWVLLIILSVVEVVFSARCFAASTSFLRLPCPWRKTPKKSR
;
A
#
# COMPACT_ATOMS: atom_id res chain seq x y z
N MET A 1 15.94 12.84 -23.31
CA MET A 1 14.87 11.83 -23.35
C MET A 1 13.50 12.47 -23.09
N GLY A 2 12.57 12.41 -24.05
CA GLY A 2 11.20 12.97 -23.94
C GLY A 2 10.10 11.93 -24.15
N LEU A 3 10.42 10.63 -24.00
CA LEU A 3 9.54 9.52 -24.36
C LEU A 3 8.38 9.28 -23.37
N CYS A 4 8.53 9.63 -22.08
CA CYS A 4 7.47 9.37 -21.09
C CYS A 4 6.18 10.17 -21.32
N CYS A 5 6.25 11.45 -21.73
CA CYS A 5 5.05 12.27 -21.90
C CYS A 5 4.35 12.11 -23.25
N ARG A 6 5.05 11.68 -24.31
CA ARG A 6 4.44 11.49 -25.63
C ARG A 6 3.53 10.26 -25.67
N SER A 7 3.90 9.18 -24.99
CA SER A 7 3.11 7.94 -24.95
C SER A 7 1.84 8.07 -24.08
N LEU A 8 1.84 8.91 -23.04
CA LEU A 8 0.70 9.09 -22.13
C LEU A 8 -0.49 9.90 -22.69
N LYS A 9 -0.35 10.47 -23.90
CA LYS A 9 -1.46 11.19 -24.56
C LYS A 9 -2.48 10.24 -25.20
N ASP A 10 -2.15 8.97 -25.35
CA ASP A 10 -3.05 7.97 -25.89
C ASP A 10 -4.12 7.59 -24.85
N THR A 11 -5.37 7.87 -25.20
CA THR A 11 -6.55 7.51 -24.39
C THR A 11 -6.56 6.01 -24.04
N LYS A 12 -6.13 5.16 -24.99
CA LYS A 12 -6.02 3.71 -24.80
C LYS A 12 -5.02 3.34 -23.68
N ILE A 13 -3.93 4.09 -23.53
CA ILE A 13 -2.95 3.87 -22.46
C ILE A 13 -3.55 4.34 -21.13
N LEU A 14 -4.20 5.51 -21.09
CA LEU A 14 -4.87 5.99 -19.88
C LEU A 14 -5.94 5.00 -19.39
N MET A 15 -6.70 4.38 -20.30
CA MET A 15 -7.68 3.35 -19.95
C MET A 15 -7.04 2.10 -19.35
N LYS A 16 -5.93 1.60 -19.93
CA LYS A 16 -5.19 0.45 -19.37
C LYS A 16 -4.63 0.76 -17.97
N MET A 17 -4.09 1.96 -17.78
CA MET A 17 -3.58 2.40 -16.48
C MET A 17 -4.70 2.55 -15.46
N GLY A 18 -5.84 3.12 -15.85
CA GLY A 18 -7.03 3.22 -15.00
C GLY A 18 -7.59 1.86 -14.58
N LEU A 19 -7.68 0.91 -15.51
CA LEU A 19 -8.08 -0.47 -15.21
C LEU A 19 -7.09 -1.15 -14.25
N GLY A 20 -5.79 -0.98 -14.49
CA GLY A 20 -4.75 -1.47 -13.58
C GLY A 20 -4.87 -0.89 -12.17
N LEU A 21 -5.14 0.42 -12.07
CA LEU A 21 -5.32 1.09 -10.77
C LEU A 21 -6.57 0.61 -10.03
N VAL A 22 -7.66 0.33 -10.75
CA VAL A 22 -8.87 -0.30 -10.16
C VAL A 22 -8.55 -1.69 -9.62
N LEU A 23 -7.87 -2.53 -10.40
CA LEU A 23 -7.51 -3.90 -9.97
C LEU A 23 -6.58 -3.88 -8.76
N VAL A 24 -5.52 -3.08 -8.81
CA VAL A 24 -4.56 -2.94 -7.70
C VAL A 24 -5.27 -2.39 -6.47
N GLY A 25 -6.09 -1.35 -6.60
CA GLY A 25 -6.86 -0.78 -5.49
C GLY A 25 -7.81 -1.77 -4.84
N HIS A 26 -8.49 -2.62 -5.63
CA HIS A 26 -9.34 -3.69 -5.10
C HIS A 26 -8.55 -4.72 -4.28
N VAL A 27 -7.42 -5.16 -4.80
CA VAL A 27 -6.56 -6.13 -4.09
C VAL A 27 -5.99 -5.48 -2.83
N ASN A 28 -5.56 -4.21 -2.88
CA ASN A 28 -5.05 -3.45 -1.73
C ASN A 28 -6.13 -3.30 -0.64
N PHE A 29 -7.36 -2.99 -1.04
CA PHE A 29 -8.52 -2.91 -0.13
C PHE A 29 -8.85 -4.27 0.51
N LEU A 30 -8.90 -5.34 -0.28
CA LEU A 30 -9.16 -6.70 0.23
C LEU A 30 -8.07 -7.16 1.20
N LEU A 31 -6.81 -6.94 0.88
CA LEU A 31 -5.70 -7.27 1.77
C LEU A 31 -5.74 -6.42 3.05
N GLY A 32 -5.99 -5.11 2.94
CA GLY A 32 -6.15 -4.23 4.11
C GLY A 32 -7.30 -4.69 5.02
N ALA A 33 -8.42 -5.11 4.46
CA ALA A 33 -9.56 -5.64 5.21
C ALA A 33 -9.24 -6.97 5.89
N LEU A 34 -8.51 -7.84 5.18
CA LEU A 34 -8.09 -9.13 5.70
C LEU A 34 -7.09 -8.97 6.86
N VAL A 35 -6.09 -8.10 6.71
CA VAL A 35 -5.12 -7.79 7.77
C VAL A 35 -5.81 -7.15 8.98
N HIS A 36 -6.77 -6.24 8.75
CA HIS A 36 -7.58 -5.69 9.83
C HIS A 36 -8.42 -6.77 10.55
N GLY A 37 -9.01 -7.70 9.80
CA GLY A 37 -9.78 -8.83 10.35
C GLY A 37 -8.93 -9.84 11.11
N THR A 38 -7.69 -10.10 10.68
CA THR A 38 -6.75 -10.96 11.42
C THR A 38 -6.33 -10.31 12.74
N VAL A 39 -6.10 -8.98 12.75
CA VAL A 39 -5.85 -8.25 14.01
C VAL A 39 -7.01 -8.44 14.98
N LEU A 40 -8.27 -8.30 14.53
CA LEU A 40 -9.42 -8.52 15.41
C LEU A 40 -9.54 -9.97 15.94
N ARG A 41 -9.01 -10.96 15.23
CA ARG A 41 -9.08 -12.38 15.62
C ARG A 41 -7.92 -12.83 16.51
N ASP A 42 -6.73 -12.28 16.32
CA ASP A 42 -5.53 -12.60 17.13
C ASP A 42 -5.43 -11.77 18.43
N VAL A 43 -6.25 -10.72 18.59
CA VAL A 43 -6.33 -9.84 19.78
C VAL A 43 -6.98 -10.51 21.01
N LYS A 44 -7.16 -11.83 21.02
CA LYS A 44 -7.49 -12.54 22.27
C LYS A 44 -6.27 -12.92 23.11
N VAL A 45 -5.03 -12.80 22.62
CA VAL A 45 -3.87 -13.40 23.30
C VAL A 45 -2.60 -12.54 23.47
N SER A 46 -2.33 -11.41 22.78
CA SER A 46 -1.08 -10.67 23.07
C SER A 46 -1.09 -9.14 22.86
N MET A 47 -0.58 -8.44 23.89
CA MET A 47 0.03 -7.10 23.90
C MET A 47 -0.81 -5.90 23.40
N GLN A 48 -1.59 -5.33 24.33
CA GLN A 48 -2.50 -4.17 24.19
C GLN A 48 -1.90 -2.88 23.59
N ASN A 49 -0.58 -2.66 23.69
CA ASN A 49 0.05 -1.40 23.28
C ASN A 49 0.44 -1.36 21.80
N ALA A 50 0.76 -2.50 21.18
CA ALA A 50 1.07 -2.57 19.76
C ALA A 50 -0.20 -2.57 18.89
N THR A 51 -1.35 -2.93 19.46
CA THR A 51 -2.63 -3.11 18.77
C THR A 51 -3.18 -1.82 18.14
N ILE A 52 -2.92 -0.65 18.75
CA ILE A 52 -3.44 0.64 18.26
C ILE A 52 -2.69 1.11 17.00
N GLU A 53 -1.36 0.96 16.97
CA GLU A 53 -0.54 1.37 15.82
C GLU A 53 -0.84 0.53 14.57
N TYR A 54 -1.08 -0.78 14.76
CA TYR A 54 -1.49 -1.67 13.68
C TYR A 54 -2.89 -1.32 13.15
N ALA A 55 -3.84 -1.01 14.02
CA ALA A 55 -5.19 -0.64 13.60
C ALA A 55 -5.19 0.62 12.71
N ILE A 56 -4.42 1.64 13.09
CA ILE A 56 -4.31 2.90 12.33
C ILE A 56 -3.66 2.64 10.96
N SER A 57 -2.54 1.91 10.93
CA SER A 57 -1.83 1.58 9.68
C SER A 57 -2.74 0.83 8.69
N ASN A 58 -3.55 -0.11 9.19
CA ASN A 58 -4.50 -0.87 8.39
C ASN A 58 -5.66 -0.02 7.85
N ILE A 59 -6.17 0.93 8.64
CA ILE A 59 -7.20 1.88 8.18
C ILE A 59 -6.64 2.76 7.06
N ILE A 60 -5.40 3.24 7.19
CA ILE A 60 -4.74 4.02 6.13
C ILE A 60 -4.63 3.21 4.85
N ALA A 61 -4.24 1.94 4.93
CA ALA A 61 -4.17 1.04 3.77
C ALA A 61 -5.55 0.79 3.12
N LEU A 62 -6.59 0.63 3.92
CA LEU A 62 -7.98 0.49 3.45
C LEU A 62 -8.45 1.73 2.69
N VAL A 63 -8.24 2.92 3.26
CA VAL A 63 -8.63 4.19 2.62
C VAL A 63 -7.78 4.41 1.36
N ALA A 64 -6.49 4.07 1.37
CA ALA A 64 -5.63 4.11 0.18
C ALA A 64 -6.20 3.27 -0.96
N GLY A 65 -6.52 2.00 -0.71
CA GLY A 65 -7.11 1.10 -1.70
C GLY A 65 -8.43 1.63 -2.28
N LEU A 66 -9.33 2.16 -1.43
CA LEU A 66 -10.60 2.72 -1.87
C LEU A 66 -10.41 3.97 -2.75
N VAL A 67 -9.52 4.89 -2.34
CA VAL A 67 -9.22 6.10 -3.09
C VAL A 67 -8.55 5.75 -4.43
N ALA A 68 -7.71 4.73 -4.49
CA ALA A 68 -7.12 4.22 -5.72
C ALA A 68 -8.17 3.68 -6.70
N VAL A 69 -9.19 2.96 -6.21
CA VAL A 69 -10.31 2.51 -7.06
C VAL A 69 -11.06 3.72 -7.65
N VAL A 70 -11.37 4.73 -6.83
CA VAL A 70 -12.01 5.97 -7.29
C VAL A 70 -11.14 6.72 -8.31
N ALA A 71 -9.82 6.75 -8.10
CA ALA A 71 -8.85 7.31 -9.02
C ALA A 71 -8.85 6.59 -10.38
N GLY A 72 -8.89 5.25 -10.35
CA GLY A 72 -8.95 4.42 -11.55
C GLY A 72 -10.24 4.62 -12.35
N ILE A 73 -11.40 4.67 -11.68
CA ILE A 73 -12.69 4.97 -12.32
C ILE A 73 -12.68 6.38 -12.93
N SER A 74 -12.11 7.36 -12.22
CA SER A 74 -11.95 8.73 -12.72
C SER A 74 -11.09 8.77 -13.98
N ALA A 75 -10.00 7.99 -14.03
CA ALA A 75 -9.13 7.87 -15.21
C ALA A 75 -9.85 7.24 -16.41
N ILE A 76 -10.64 6.18 -16.19
CA ILE A 76 -11.45 5.54 -17.23
C ILE A 76 -12.51 6.52 -17.77
N THR A 77 -13.16 7.27 -16.88
CA THR A 77 -14.18 8.25 -17.25
C THR A 77 -13.58 9.40 -18.06
N LEU A 78 -12.40 9.89 -17.67
CA LEU A 78 -11.66 10.91 -18.44
C LEU A 78 -11.25 10.38 -19.82
N SER A 79 -10.83 9.12 -19.91
CA SER A 79 -10.48 8.50 -21.19
C SER A 79 -11.63 8.53 -22.21
N LYS A 80 -12.89 8.47 -21.74
CA LYS A 80 -14.07 8.57 -22.60
C LYS A 80 -14.51 10.02 -22.86
N ASN A 81 -14.22 10.96 -21.95
CA ASN A 81 -14.76 12.32 -21.99
C ASN A 81 -13.68 13.42 -21.92
N MET A 82 -12.71 13.35 -22.84
CA MET A 82 -11.50 14.20 -22.88
C MET A 82 -11.73 15.73 -23.01
N LYS A 83 -12.95 16.16 -23.37
CA LYS A 83 -13.29 17.58 -23.56
C LYS A 83 -13.61 18.31 -22.25
N LYS A 84 -13.95 17.60 -21.17
CA LYS A 84 -14.37 18.22 -19.90
C LYS A 84 -13.15 18.65 -19.07
N GLN A 85 -12.94 19.97 -18.96
CA GLN A 85 -11.94 20.58 -18.08
C GLN A 85 -12.01 20.14 -16.60
N PRO A 86 -13.19 20.04 -15.95
CA PRO A 86 -13.26 19.67 -14.53
C PRO A 86 -12.77 18.24 -14.27
N LEU A 87 -12.97 17.32 -15.21
CA LEU A 87 -12.51 15.93 -15.07
C LEU A 87 -10.99 15.81 -15.02
N LYS A 88 -10.27 16.68 -15.73
CA LYS A 88 -8.80 16.71 -15.69
C LYS A 88 -8.28 17.20 -14.34
N TRP A 89 -8.94 18.21 -13.76
CA TRP A 89 -8.64 18.70 -12.42
C TRP A 89 -8.97 17.65 -11.35
N LEU A 90 -10.14 17.01 -11.46
CA LEU A 90 -10.53 15.91 -10.57
C LEU A 90 -9.49 14.80 -10.59
N LEU A 91 -9.09 14.33 -11.78
CA LEU A 91 -8.07 13.28 -11.89
C LEU A 91 -6.73 13.70 -11.28
N LEU A 92 -6.33 14.96 -11.47
CA LEU A 92 -5.10 15.50 -10.89
C LEU A 92 -5.15 15.49 -9.37
N VAL A 93 -6.24 15.99 -8.77
CA VAL A 93 -6.41 16.04 -7.31
C VAL A 93 -6.44 14.63 -6.72
N VAL A 94 -7.27 13.75 -7.29
CA VAL A 94 -7.42 12.37 -6.79
C VAL A 94 -6.11 11.60 -6.94
N SER A 95 -5.35 11.80 -8.01
CA SER A 95 -4.04 11.17 -8.21
C SER A 95 -3.00 11.65 -7.19
N ILE A 96 -2.97 12.95 -6.85
CA ILE A 96 -2.09 13.46 -5.78
C ILE A 96 -2.43 12.78 -4.45
N ILE A 97 -3.72 12.74 -4.09
CA ILE A 97 -4.18 12.13 -2.84
C ILE A 97 -3.79 10.66 -2.81
N THR A 98 -4.05 9.91 -3.90
CA THR A 98 -3.69 8.49 -4.00
C THR A 98 -2.19 8.26 -3.87
N CYS A 99 -1.36 9.10 -4.50
CA CYS A 99 0.09 8.99 -4.39
C CYS A 99 0.57 9.22 -2.95
N PHE A 100 0.05 10.24 -2.27
CA PHE A 100 0.40 10.54 -0.89
C PHE A 100 -0.03 9.41 0.05
N LEU A 101 -1.26 8.92 -0.13
CA LEU A 101 -1.85 7.88 0.71
C LEU A 101 -1.17 6.52 0.49
N GLY A 102 -0.80 6.18 -0.75
CA GLY A 102 -0.02 4.98 -1.06
C GLY A 102 1.39 5.00 -0.45
N VAL A 103 2.06 6.16 -0.46
CA VAL A 103 3.37 6.33 0.23
C VAL A 103 3.19 6.21 1.74
N ALA A 104 2.19 6.89 2.31
CA ALA A 104 1.90 6.82 3.74
C ALA A 104 1.58 5.39 4.20
N SER A 105 0.78 4.66 3.41
CA SER A 105 0.44 3.25 3.63
C SER A 105 1.67 2.34 3.56
N ALA A 106 2.53 2.52 2.56
CA ALA A 106 3.75 1.73 2.45
C ALA A 106 4.67 1.94 3.67
N ILE A 107 4.85 3.19 4.10
CA ILE A 107 5.67 3.52 5.27
C ILE A 107 5.05 2.96 6.56
N SER A 108 3.75 3.13 6.76
CA SER A 108 3.09 2.67 7.98
C SER A 108 3.14 1.14 8.13
N VAL A 109 2.92 0.41 7.03
CA VAL A 109 3.01 -1.06 7.00
C VAL A 109 4.46 -1.53 7.20
N LEU A 110 5.44 -0.85 6.58
CA LEU A 110 6.86 -1.15 6.78
C LEU A 110 7.30 -0.96 8.25
N VAL A 111 6.94 0.17 8.86
CA VAL A 111 7.26 0.46 10.27
C VAL A 111 6.62 -0.59 11.16
N SER A 112 5.34 -0.87 10.94
CA SER A 112 4.62 -1.92 11.65
C SER A 112 5.32 -3.29 11.51
N MET A 113 5.86 -3.60 10.32
CA MET A 113 6.43 -4.93 10.02
C MET A 113 7.73 -5.11 10.78
N VAL A 114 8.56 -4.07 10.75
CA VAL A 114 9.85 -4.03 11.45
C VAL A 114 9.64 -4.13 12.95
N THR A 115 8.70 -3.36 13.50
CA THR A 115 8.37 -3.40 14.93
C THR A 115 7.85 -4.78 15.37
N ALA A 116 7.03 -5.45 14.54
CA ALA A 116 6.58 -6.82 14.81
C ALA A 116 7.77 -7.80 14.88
N ILE A 117 8.67 -7.78 13.89
CA ILE A 117 9.84 -8.67 13.86
C ILE A 117 10.73 -8.48 15.09
N PHE A 118 10.99 -7.24 15.52
CA PHE A 118 11.83 -6.97 16.69
C PHE A 118 11.18 -7.40 18.02
N ASN A 119 9.89 -7.15 18.18
CA ASN A 119 9.17 -7.50 19.40
C ASN A 119 9.03 -9.02 19.57
N ASP A 120 8.77 -9.75 18.48
CA ASP A 120 8.61 -11.20 18.50
C ASP A 120 9.94 -11.96 18.61
N GLY A 121 11.03 -11.44 18.02
CA GLY A 121 12.36 -11.99 18.25
C GLY A 121 12.80 -11.91 19.73
N SER A 122 12.37 -10.85 20.43
CA SER A 122 12.64 -10.65 21.86
C SER A 122 11.74 -11.52 22.76
N SER A 123 10.48 -11.74 22.39
CA SER A 123 9.55 -12.58 23.14
C SER A 123 9.89 -14.08 23.04
N LEU A 124 10.32 -14.54 21.86
CA LEU A 124 10.77 -15.92 21.63
C LEU A 124 12.07 -16.24 22.40
N LEU A 125 13.00 -15.28 22.52
CA LEU A 125 14.23 -15.46 23.31
C LEU A 125 13.96 -15.52 24.82
N LYS A 126 12.98 -14.76 25.34
CA LYS A 126 12.64 -14.79 26.77
C LYS A 126 11.87 -16.04 27.19
N GLN A 127 11.06 -16.62 26.30
CA GLN A 127 10.33 -17.86 26.60
C GLN A 127 11.27 -19.09 26.65
N CYS A 128 12.41 -19.04 25.96
CA CYS A 128 13.46 -20.06 26.04
C CYS A 128 14.40 -19.92 27.26
N ASP A 129 14.26 -18.86 28.07
CA ASP A 129 15.03 -18.67 29.31
C ASP A 129 14.16 -18.90 30.57
N VAL A 130 13.01 -19.58 30.40
CA VAL A 130 12.21 -20.07 31.53
C VAL A 130 12.83 -21.37 32.04
N ASN A 131 13.83 -21.18 32.89
CA ASN A 131 14.20 -22.07 33.98
C ASN A 131 14.71 -23.47 33.56
N ILE A 132 16.02 -23.55 33.30
CA ILE A 132 16.83 -24.80 33.24
C ILE A 132 16.92 -25.42 34.65
N THR A 133 15.81 -25.59 35.36
CA THR A 133 15.72 -26.36 36.60
C THR A 133 14.31 -26.87 36.80
N VAL A 134 13.87 -27.77 35.92
CA VAL A 134 13.03 -28.90 36.32
C VAL A 134 13.15 -29.95 35.23
N ASN A 135 13.92 -30.99 35.54
CA ASN A 135 13.59 -32.36 35.15
C ASN A 135 12.05 -32.42 35.01
N THR A 136 11.42 -32.81 33.91
CA THR A 136 11.63 -34.12 33.31
C THR A 136 10.68 -34.34 32.09
N TYR A 137 11.04 -35.28 31.20
CA TYR A 137 10.15 -36.10 30.34
C TYR A 137 8.95 -35.43 29.63
N SER A 138 9.16 -34.70 28.52
CA SER A 138 8.15 -34.56 27.44
C SER A 138 8.75 -33.92 26.18
N ILE A 139 9.77 -34.57 25.61
CA ILE A 139 9.99 -34.46 24.17
C ILE A 139 8.77 -35.11 23.52
N THR A 140 8.11 -34.38 22.61
CA THR A 140 6.80 -34.66 21.97
C THR A 140 5.58 -34.33 22.84
N ASN A 141 4.91 -33.21 22.53
CA ASN A 141 3.46 -33.10 22.30
C ASN A 141 3.06 -31.62 22.14
N GLU A 142 3.00 -31.20 20.87
CA GLU A 142 1.98 -30.34 20.26
C GLU A 142 1.58 -29.06 21.02
N CYS A 143 2.22 -27.94 20.68
CA CYS A 143 1.60 -26.63 20.89
C CYS A 143 0.31 -26.57 20.04
N PRO A 144 -0.88 -26.43 20.65
CA PRO A 144 -2.17 -26.57 19.94
C PRO A 144 -2.47 -25.43 18.95
N PHE A 145 -1.57 -24.45 18.84
CA PHE A 145 -1.52 -23.49 17.74
C PHE A 145 -0.04 -23.25 17.44
N ASP A 146 0.43 -23.66 16.26
CA ASP A 146 1.78 -23.34 15.81
C ASP A 146 1.79 -21.87 15.32
N PRO A 147 2.30 -20.92 16.12
CA PRO A 147 2.23 -19.49 15.81
C PRO A 147 3.06 -19.13 14.57
N THR A 148 4.02 -19.98 14.21
CA THR A 148 4.92 -19.86 13.05
C THR A 148 4.15 -19.76 11.74
N ARG A 149 3.02 -20.47 11.62
CA ARG A 149 2.20 -20.48 10.40
C ARG A 149 1.39 -19.20 10.23
N VAL A 150 0.77 -18.71 11.31
CA VAL A 150 -0.04 -17.48 11.28
C VAL A 150 0.85 -16.26 11.04
N TYR A 151 2.00 -16.18 11.73
CA TYR A 151 3.00 -15.14 11.49
C TYR A 151 3.55 -15.14 10.07
N GLY A 152 3.88 -16.32 9.53
CA GLY A 152 4.33 -16.45 8.13
C GLY A 152 3.30 -15.93 7.13
N THR A 153 2.02 -16.25 7.33
CA THR A 153 0.94 -15.75 6.46
C THR A 153 0.74 -14.24 6.58
N THR A 154 0.80 -13.68 7.80
CA THR A 154 0.66 -12.24 8.04
C THR A 154 1.82 -11.46 7.40
N LEU A 155 3.07 -11.89 7.60
CA LEU A 155 4.23 -11.26 6.95
C LEU A 155 4.13 -11.31 5.43
N THR A 156 3.66 -12.42 4.87
CA THR A 156 3.45 -12.55 3.41
C THR A 156 2.40 -11.55 2.91
N LEU A 157 1.29 -11.39 3.62
CA LEU A 157 0.25 -10.42 3.27
C LEU A 157 0.77 -8.99 3.31
N TRP A 158 1.64 -8.66 4.28
CA TRP A 158 2.20 -7.33 4.42
C TRP A 158 3.22 -7.03 3.31
N VAL A 159 4.06 -7.99 2.94
CA VAL A 159 4.96 -7.88 1.79
C VAL A 159 4.17 -7.66 0.50
N LEU A 160 3.09 -8.43 0.29
CA LEU A 160 2.21 -8.24 -0.87
C LEU A 160 1.55 -6.86 -0.86
N LEU A 161 1.10 -6.39 0.30
CA LEU A 161 0.49 -5.06 0.47
C LEU A 161 1.50 -3.94 0.14
N ILE A 162 2.76 -4.07 0.55
CA ILE A 162 3.84 -3.13 0.20
C ILE A 162 4.08 -3.13 -1.31
N ILE A 163 4.19 -4.30 -1.94
CA ILE A 163 4.39 -4.41 -3.39
C ILE A 163 3.24 -3.72 -4.14
N LEU A 164 2.00 -4.00 -3.75
CA LEU A 164 0.82 -3.40 -4.35
C LEU A 164 0.76 -1.89 -4.12
N SER A 165 1.14 -1.41 -2.94
CA SER A 165 1.22 0.04 -2.64
C SER A 165 2.27 0.75 -3.50
N VAL A 166 3.44 0.14 -3.74
CA VAL A 166 4.45 0.67 -4.67
C VAL A 166 3.91 0.74 -6.09
N VAL A 167 3.24 -0.32 -6.53
CA VAL A 167 2.62 -0.37 -7.86
C VAL A 167 1.53 0.70 -8.00
N GLU A 168 0.69 0.90 -6.98
CA GLU A 168 -0.31 1.96 -6.92
C GLU A 168 0.31 3.35 -7.05
N VAL A 169 1.41 3.62 -6.32
CA VAL A 169 2.15 4.89 -6.41
C VAL A 169 2.72 5.09 -7.83
N VAL A 170 3.25 4.05 -8.47
CA VAL A 170 3.75 4.15 -9.86
C VAL A 170 2.60 4.48 -10.81
N PHE A 171 1.49 3.76 -10.76
CA PHE A 171 0.33 4.03 -11.61
C PHE A 171 -0.23 5.44 -11.36
N SER A 172 -0.34 5.86 -10.11
CA SER A 172 -0.79 7.21 -9.75
C SER A 172 0.17 8.29 -10.23
N ALA A 173 1.48 8.14 -10.03
CA ALA A 173 2.48 9.10 -10.51
C ALA A 173 2.42 9.27 -12.03
N ARG A 174 2.15 8.19 -12.78
CA ARG A 174 1.94 8.24 -14.23
C ARG A 174 0.65 9.00 -14.58
N CYS A 175 -0.45 8.77 -13.86
CA CYS A 175 -1.70 9.51 -14.02
C CYS A 175 -1.54 11.01 -13.71
N PHE A 176 -0.78 11.36 -12.67
CA PHE A 176 -0.42 12.73 -12.32
C PHE A 176 0.39 13.41 -13.43
N ALA A 177 1.42 12.72 -13.96
CA ALA A 177 2.22 13.21 -15.08
C ALA A 177 1.39 13.41 -16.37
N ALA A 178 0.43 12.52 -16.64
CA ALA A 178 -0.53 12.69 -17.73
C ALA A 178 -1.39 13.94 -17.52
N SER A 179 -1.97 14.08 -16.33
CA SER A 179 -2.88 15.17 -15.99
C SER A 179 -2.19 16.54 -16.08
N THR A 180 -0.99 16.67 -15.51
CA THR A 180 -0.16 17.90 -15.62
C THR A 180 0.16 18.24 -17.08
N SER A 181 0.44 17.23 -17.91
CA SER A 181 0.65 17.41 -19.35
C SER A 181 -0.62 17.88 -20.07
N PHE A 182 -1.80 17.36 -19.71
CA PHE A 182 -3.08 17.79 -20.29
C PHE A 182 -3.50 19.20 -19.87
N LEU A 183 -3.11 19.65 -18.67
CA LEU A 183 -3.33 21.02 -18.19
C LEU A 183 -2.26 22.00 -18.67
N ARG A 184 -1.22 21.54 -19.41
CA ARG A 184 -0.02 22.32 -19.78
C ARG A 184 0.64 23.01 -18.57
N LEU A 185 0.51 22.44 -17.38
CA LEU A 185 1.21 22.95 -16.21
C LEU A 185 2.70 22.64 -16.38
N PRO A 186 3.61 23.57 -16.01
CA PRO A 186 5.04 23.27 -15.99
C PRO A 186 5.28 22.05 -15.10
N CYS A 187 5.84 20.98 -15.66
CA CYS A 187 6.17 19.79 -14.86
C CYS A 187 7.14 20.20 -13.73
N PRO A 188 6.82 19.92 -12.44
CA PRO A 188 7.71 20.27 -11.32
C PRO A 188 9.11 19.64 -11.43
N TRP A 189 9.20 18.49 -12.09
CA TRP A 189 10.42 17.70 -12.27
C TRP A 189 11.28 18.14 -13.46
N ARG A 190 10.84 19.16 -14.21
CA ARG A 190 11.61 19.72 -15.32
C ARG A 190 12.49 20.83 -14.77
N LYS A 191 13.78 20.54 -14.53
CA LYS A 191 14.79 21.60 -14.56
C LYS A 191 14.68 22.25 -15.93
N THR A 192 14.17 23.48 -15.97
CA THR A 192 14.19 24.32 -17.15
C THR A 192 15.64 24.41 -17.62
N PRO A 193 16.02 23.93 -18.82
CA PRO A 193 17.28 24.35 -19.38
C PRO A 193 17.19 25.86 -19.52
N LYS A 194 18.06 26.59 -18.80
CA LYS A 194 18.27 28.02 -19.03
C LYS A 194 18.47 28.18 -20.53
N LYS A 195 17.57 28.93 -21.18
CA LYS A 195 17.77 29.38 -22.55
C LYS A 195 18.96 30.34 -22.50
N SER A 196 20.14 29.88 -22.87
CA SER A 196 21.31 30.74 -23.04
C SER A 196 21.14 31.49 -24.37
N ARG A 197 20.89 32.80 -24.25
CA ARG A 197 20.86 33.83 -25.29
C ARG A 197 19.85 33.67 -26.42
#